data_AF-A0A1R4ERB9-F1
#
_entry.id   AF-A0A1R4ERB9-F1
#
_cell.length_a   1.000
_cell.length_b   1.000
_cell.length_c   1.000
_cell.angle_alpha   90.00
_cell.angle_beta   90.00
_cell.angle_gamma   90.00
#
_symmetry.space_group_name_H-M   'P 1'
#
loop_
_entity.id
_entity.type
_entity.pdbx_description
1 polymer ?
#
loop_
_entity_poly.entity_id
_entity_poly.type
_entity_poly.pdbx_seq_one_letter_code
_entity_poly.pdbx_strand_id
1 'polypeptide(L)'
;MSRNYWFTDRYGVQSADSPELSAFGPLLDAVADVGPDEDFATVSIEDEHGWAVTFGAGWADFENVTEDAEQFATVAVERDDALGVAEDFVRGDIDDLRSRWPLADADDTEPAAAEASDDIGVFLAALGEGIYSEAGFAVQRLAGPTFTQDTMPEGDLFITFPEGGVSVNYEGDEPQAVAVFVFIQPTERVDAYPAPDQLISGLRLSTAGRADVAEHFGEPARSGGAFDVFAVDDRFLHFEYSSEGQLKMVTAMLSGPGF
;
A
#
# COMPACT_ATOMS: atom_id res chain seq x y z
N MET A 1 -1.35 -37.02 4.77
CA MET A 1 -0.57 -37.21 3.53
C MET A 1 0.58 -36.21 3.56
N SER A 2 1.71 -36.48 2.92
CA SER A 2 2.78 -35.47 2.82
C SER A 2 2.34 -34.46 1.77
N ARG A 3 2.19 -33.18 2.15
CA ARG A 3 1.90 -32.07 1.23
C ARG A 3 3.21 -31.71 0.51
N ASN A 4 3.18 -31.57 -0.80
CA ASN A 4 4.33 -31.05 -1.54
C ASN A 4 4.29 -29.52 -1.50
N TYR A 5 5.46 -28.91 -1.29
CA TYR A 5 5.64 -27.46 -1.34
C TYR A 5 7.03 -27.14 -1.89
N TRP A 6 7.22 -25.91 -2.35
CA TRP A 6 8.50 -25.39 -2.81
C TRP A 6 8.71 -23.98 -2.29
N PHE A 7 9.98 -23.59 -2.18
CA PHE A 7 10.35 -22.22 -1.86
C PHE A 7 10.77 -21.51 -3.14
N THR A 8 10.39 -20.24 -3.26
CA THR A 8 10.89 -19.34 -4.30
C THR A 8 11.73 -18.27 -3.61
N ASP A 9 12.98 -18.11 -4.04
CA ASP A 9 13.85 -17.06 -3.52
C ASP A 9 13.50 -15.69 -4.13
N ARG A 10 14.16 -14.62 -3.63
CA ARG A 10 13.98 -13.24 -4.12
C ARG A 10 14.35 -13.00 -5.58
N TYR A 11 14.96 -13.99 -6.24
CA TYR A 11 15.29 -13.95 -7.65
C TYR A 11 14.33 -14.80 -8.50
N GLY A 12 13.25 -15.31 -7.90
CA GLY A 12 12.30 -16.19 -8.57
C GLY A 12 12.84 -17.62 -8.75
N VAL A 13 13.92 -18.01 -8.07
CA VAL A 13 14.49 -19.34 -8.20
C VAL A 13 13.81 -20.31 -7.23
N GLN A 14 13.18 -21.32 -7.81
CA GLN A 14 12.49 -22.37 -7.07
C GLN A 14 13.47 -23.40 -6.48
N SER A 15 13.22 -23.85 -5.25
CA SER A 15 13.93 -24.96 -4.62
C SER A 15 13.54 -26.32 -5.19
N ALA A 16 14.22 -27.38 -4.76
CA ALA A 16 13.73 -28.74 -4.96
C ALA A 16 12.39 -28.99 -4.22
N ASP A 17 11.63 -29.99 -4.65
CA ASP A 17 10.35 -30.37 -4.04
C ASP A 17 10.50 -30.74 -2.55
N SER A 18 9.63 -30.19 -1.70
CA SER A 18 9.58 -30.40 -0.25
C SER A 18 10.92 -30.11 0.47
N PRO A 19 11.46 -28.89 0.37
CA PRO A 19 12.70 -28.52 1.04
C PRO A 19 12.55 -28.55 2.57
N GLU A 20 13.64 -28.79 3.29
CA GLU A 20 13.62 -28.68 4.75
C GLU A 20 13.34 -27.23 5.17
N LEU A 21 12.45 -27.02 6.14
CA LEU A 21 12.09 -25.69 6.64
C LEU A 21 13.30 -24.89 7.18
N SER A 22 14.34 -25.59 7.63
CA SER A 22 15.62 -24.99 8.03
C SER A 22 16.28 -24.16 6.91
N ALA A 23 15.95 -24.43 5.64
CA ALA A 23 16.42 -23.66 4.50
C ALA A 23 15.67 -22.34 4.29
N PHE A 24 14.51 -22.13 4.93
CA PHE A 24 13.70 -20.93 4.75
C PHE A 24 14.23 -19.72 5.52
N GLY A 25 14.84 -19.95 6.69
CA GLY A 25 15.44 -18.89 7.51
C GLY A 25 16.41 -17.98 6.71
N PRO A 26 17.44 -18.55 6.05
CA PRO A 26 18.35 -17.77 5.21
C PRO A 26 17.67 -16.99 4.07
N LEU A 27 16.54 -17.47 3.53
CA LEU A 27 15.77 -16.77 2.49
C LEU A 27 15.11 -15.50 3.03
N LEU A 28 14.52 -15.58 4.23
CA LEU A 28 13.96 -14.42 4.91
C LEU A 28 15.05 -13.39 5.29
N ASP A 29 16.23 -13.85 5.70
CA ASP A 29 17.36 -12.93 6.00
C ASP A 29 17.81 -12.18 4.74
N ALA A 30 17.84 -12.86 3.60
CA ALA A 30 18.19 -12.25 2.32
C ALA A 30 17.16 -11.18 1.87
N VAL A 31 15.90 -11.31 2.25
CA VAL A 31 14.88 -10.27 2.03
C VAL A 31 15.07 -9.08 2.98
N ALA A 32 15.34 -9.35 4.26
CA ALA A 32 15.57 -8.30 5.24
C ALA A 32 16.82 -7.46 4.94
N ASP A 33 17.87 -8.07 4.38
CA ASP A 33 19.15 -7.41 4.08
C ASP A 33 19.07 -6.35 2.96
N VAL A 34 18.11 -6.47 2.02
CA VAL A 34 17.87 -5.44 0.99
C VAL A 34 16.93 -4.34 1.45
N GLY A 35 16.16 -4.60 2.51
CA GLY A 35 15.26 -3.62 3.10
C GLY A 35 13.96 -3.44 2.31
N PRO A 36 13.04 -2.62 2.84
CA PRO A 36 11.69 -2.44 2.27
C PRO A 36 11.66 -1.57 1.00
N ASP A 37 12.79 -0.99 0.61
CA ASP A 37 12.91 -0.06 -0.52
C ASP A 37 13.30 -0.76 -1.85
N GLU A 38 13.51 -2.08 -1.83
CA GLU A 38 13.82 -2.86 -3.04
C GLU A 38 12.57 -3.57 -3.56
N ASP A 39 12.11 -3.13 -4.75
CA ASP A 39 10.96 -3.70 -5.43
C ASP A 39 11.13 -5.22 -5.62
N PHE A 40 10.09 -5.98 -5.30
CA PHE A 40 10.01 -7.44 -5.47
C PHE A 40 11.02 -8.27 -4.66
N ALA A 41 11.60 -7.73 -3.59
CA ALA A 41 12.38 -8.51 -2.64
C ALA A 41 11.47 -9.42 -1.78
N THR A 42 10.97 -10.50 -2.36
CA THR A 42 10.05 -11.44 -1.70
C THR A 42 10.55 -12.87 -1.74
N VAL A 43 10.20 -13.67 -0.74
CA VAL A 43 10.37 -15.13 -0.80
C VAL A 43 9.03 -15.79 -0.54
N SER A 44 8.70 -16.84 -1.28
CA SER A 44 7.39 -17.48 -1.14
C SER A 44 7.51 -18.98 -0.86
N ILE A 45 6.47 -19.52 -0.24
CA ILE A 45 6.22 -20.95 -0.10
C ILE A 45 4.91 -21.23 -0.82
N GLU A 46 4.93 -22.12 -1.79
CA GLU A 46 3.73 -22.51 -2.53
C GLU A 46 3.54 -24.03 -2.43
N ASP A 47 2.29 -24.47 -2.40
CA ASP A 47 1.90 -25.87 -2.33
C ASP A 47 1.36 -26.42 -3.66
N GLU A 48 1.20 -27.73 -3.73
CA GLU A 48 0.65 -28.43 -4.91
C GLU A 48 -0.82 -28.10 -5.26
N HIS A 49 -1.52 -27.30 -4.43
CA HIS A 49 -2.87 -26.83 -4.65
C HIS A 49 -2.91 -25.34 -5.05
N GLY A 50 -1.75 -24.72 -5.25
CA GLY A 50 -1.58 -23.33 -5.62
C GLY A 50 -1.90 -22.35 -4.51
N TRP A 51 -1.92 -22.79 -3.25
CA TRP A 51 -1.83 -21.86 -2.13
C TRP A 51 -0.39 -21.42 -1.99
N ALA A 52 -0.17 -20.12 -1.83
CA ALA A 52 1.11 -19.52 -1.54
C ALA A 52 1.05 -18.65 -0.29
N VAL A 53 2.17 -18.58 0.41
CA VAL A 53 2.48 -17.51 1.35
C VAL A 53 3.74 -16.80 0.86
N THR A 54 3.64 -15.50 0.64
CA THR A 54 4.72 -14.65 0.13
C THR A 54 5.17 -13.72 1.25
N PHE A 55 6.47 -13.63 1.49
CA PHE A 55 7.05 -12.82 2.56
C PHE A 55 7.91 -11.71 1.97
N GLY A 56 7.64 -10.48 2.38
CA GLY A 56 8.51 -9.34 2.17
C GLY A 56 9.10 -8.80 3.47
N ALA A 57 9.75 -7.64 3.41
CA ALA A 57 10.34 -7.01 4.58
C ALA A 57 9.23 -6.51 5.56
N GLY A 58 8.90 -7.35 6.54
CA GLY A 58 7.96 -7.03 7.63
C GLY A 58 6.50 -7.44 7.36
N TRP A 59 6.25 -8.23 6.33
CA TRP A 59 4.89 -8.66 5.97
C TRP A 59 4.87 -10.07 5.38
N ALA A 60 3.71 -10.72 5.46
CA ALA A 60 3.39 -11.97 4.79
C ALA A 60 2.01 -11.84 4.13
N ASP A 61 1.90 -12.27 2.89
CA ASP A 61 0.68 -12.31 2.09
C ASP A 61 0.29 -13.75 1.81
N PHE A 62 -1.00 -14.05 1.82
CA PHE A 62 -1.54 -15.38 1.53
C PHE A 62 -2.51 -15.30 0.36
N GLU A 63 -2.18 -16.08 -0.67
CA GLU A 63 -2.92 -16.09 -1.92
C GLU A 63 -3.11 -17.50 -2.46
N ASN A 64 -4.20 -17.72 -3.20
CA ASN A 64 -4.34 -18.86 -4.08
C ASN A 64 -3.98 -18.42 -5.51
N VAL A 65 -2.81 -18.81 -6.01
CA VAL A 65 -2.27 -18.42 -7.31
C VAL A 65 -2.90 -19.18 -8.51
N THR A 66 -3.97 -19.95 -8.29
CA THR A 66 -4.74 -20.61 -9.38
C THR A 66 -5.81 -19.69 -9.98
N GLU A 67 -6.60 -20.19 -10.95
CA GLU A 67 -7.42 -19.41 -11.90
C GLU A 67 -8.43 -18.39 -11.30
N ASP A 68 -8.64 -18.37 -9.98
CA ASP A 68 -9.52 -17.40 -9.29
C ASP A 68 -8.78 -16.38 -8.40
N ALA A 69 -7.43 -16.44 -8.32
CA ALA A 69 -6.56 -15.46 -7.62
C ALA A 69 -7.11 -14.99 -6.26
N GLU A 70 -7.48 -15.93 -5.38
CA GLU A 70 -8.03 -15.62 -4.06
C GLU A 70 -6.91 -15.20 -3.10
N GLN A 71 -6.63 -13.91 -3.01
CA GLN A 71 -5.88 -13.33 -1.90
C GLN A 71 -6.80 -13.25 -0.68
N PHE A 72 -6.37 -13.76 0.48
CA PHE A 72 -7.22 -13.76 1.68
C PHE A 72 -6.63 -13.08 2.91
N ALA A 73 -5.32 -12.80 2.96
CA ALA A 73 -4.75 -12.02 4.05
C ALA A 73 -3.38 -11.46 3.71
N THR A 74 -3.16 -10.18 4.03
CA THR A 74 -1.83 -9.59 4.23
C THR A 74 -1.67 -9.25 5.69
N VAL A 75 -0.62 -9.74 6.33
CA VAL A 75 -0.34 -9.54 7.76
C VAL A 75 1.06 -8.96 7.95
N ALA A 76 1.17 -7.97 8.85
CA ALA A 76 2.47 -7.53 9.34
C ALA A 76 3.07 -8.65 10.20
N VAL A 77 4.32 -9.04 9.91
CA VAL A 77 5.03 -10.08 10.66
C VAL A 77 6.46 -9.65 10.94
N GLU A 78 6.89 -9.82 12.18
CA GLU A 78 8.30 -9.71 12.52
C GLU A 78 9.05 -10.97 12.04
N ARG A 79 10.37 -10.87 11.94
CA ARG A 79 11.21 -11.93 11.36
C ARG A 79 11.07 -13.29 12.06
N ASP A 80 10.93 -13.29 13.38
CA ASP A 80 10.77 -14.52 14.17
C ASP A 80 9.36 -15.10 14.00
N ASP A 81 8.34 -14.25 13.85
CA ASP A 81 6.95 -14.64 13.59
C ASP A 81 6.78 -15.17 12.16
N ALA A 82 7.47 -14.60 11.18
CA ALA A 82 7.46 -15.05 9.79
C ALA A 82 7.94 -16.50 9.64
N LEU A 83 8.91 -16.93 10.46
CA LEU A 83 9.34 -18.33 10.49
C LEU A 83 8.26 -19.24 11.09
N GLY A 84 7.53 -18.75 12.09
CA GLY A 84 6.36 -19.44 12.65
C GLY A 84 5.22 -19.59 11.64
N VAL A 85 4.95 -18.54 10.85
CA VAL A 85 3.98 -18.57 9.74
C VAL A 85 4.38 -19.60 8.69
N ALA A 86 5.65 -19.59 8.25
CA ALA A 86 6.18 -20.57 7.31
C ALA A 86 6.05 -22.01 7.85
N GLU A 87 6.32 -22.21 9.14
CA GLU A 87 6.17 -23.50 9.81
C GLU A 87 4.72 -23.98 9.85
N ASP A 88 3.81 -23.09 10.21
CA ASP A 88 2.37 -23.35 10.24
C ASP A 88 1.83 -23.60 8.82
N PHE A 89 2.32 -22.91 7.80
CA PHE A 89 1.95 -23.15 6.41
C PHE A 89 2.42 -24.52 5.92
N VAL A 90 3.67 -24.91 6.22
CA VAL A 90 4.22 -26.20 5.81
C VAL A 90 3.57 -27.38 6.56
N ARG A 91 3.21 -27.19 7.83
CA ARG A 91 2.66 -28.26 8.69
C ARG A 91 1.14 -28.33 8.70
N GLY A 92 0.48 -27.20 8.52
CA GLY A 92 -0.93 -26.99 8.80
C GLY A 92 -1.85 -27.21 7.61
N ASP A 93 -3.13 -27.30 7.95
CA ASP A 93 -4.24 -27.11 7.02
C ASP A 93 -4.47 -25.60 6.83
N ILE A 94 -4.80 -25.17 5.63
CA ILE A 94 -5.07 -23.75 5.34
C ILE A 94 -6.24 -23.22 6.20
N ASP A 95 -7.16 -24.10 6.57
CA ASP A 95 -8.27 -23.79 7.47
C ASP A 95 -7.80 -23.51 8.91
N ASP A 96 -6.75 -24.19 9.38
CA ASP A 96 -6.15 -23.93 10.69
C ASP A 96 -5.40 -22.59 10.69
N LEU A 97 -4.71 -22.27 9.59
CA LEU A 97 -4.07 -20.96 9.40
C LEU A 97 -5.09 -19.82 9.45
N ARG A 98 -6.21 -19.95 8.72
CA ARG A 98 -7.32 -18.98 8.72
C ARG A 98 -7.92 -18.75 10.12
N SER A 99 -7.89 -19.76 10.99
CA SER A 99 -8.39 -19.64 12.36
C SER A 99 -7.42 -18.95 13.33
N ARG A 100 -6.11 -19.05 13.07
CA ARG A 100 -5.02 -18.55 13.93
C ARG A 100 -4.56 -17.14 13.59
N TRP A 101 -4.61 -16.84 12.29
CA TRP A 101 -4.44 -15.52 11.74
C TRP A 101 -5.85 -15.07 11.37
N PRO A 102 -6.70 -14.83 12.38
CA PRO A 102 -8.08 -14.47 12.12
C PRO A 102 -8.03 -13.30 11.16
N LEU A 103 -8.78 -13.49 10.09
CA LEU A 103 -9.23 -12.45 9.20
C LEU A 103 -9.34 -11.16 10.04
N ALA A 104 -8.80 -10.05 9.52
CA ALA A 104 -9.74 -8.96 9.43
C ALA A 104 -10.87 -9.58 8.60
N ASP A 105 -11.91 -10.10 9.27
CA ASP A 105 -13.17 -10.27 8.59
C ASP A 105 -13.35 -8.92 7.89
N ALA A 106 -13.85 -8.92 6.67
CA ALA A 106 -14.62 -7.78 6.23
C ALA A 106 -15.83 -7.70 7.19
N ASP A 107 -15.57 -7.38 8.46
CA ASP A 107 -16.53 -7.17 9.50
C ASP A 107 -17.03 -5.78 9.20
N ASP A 108 -18.34 -5.73 8.97
CA ASP A 108 -19.21 -4.57 8.91
C ASP A 108 -19.15 -3.71 10.21
N THR A 109 -18.08 -3.81 10.98
CA THR A 109 -17.69 -2.82 11.97
C THR A 109 -16.75 -1.83 11.28
N GLU A 110 -17.33 -0.97 10.44
CA GLU A 110 -16.70 0.27 9.98
C GLU A 110 -15.93 0.90 11.15
N PRO A 111 -14.59 1.07 11.07
CA PRO A 111 -13.98 2.19 11.78
C PRO A 111 -14.66 3.42 11.17
N ALA A 112 -15.61 4.02 11.91
CA ALA A 112 -16.51 5.07 11.44
C ALA A 112 -15.96 5.77 10.19
N ALA A 113 -16.41 5.33 9.01
CA ALA A 113 -15.86 5.84 7.76
C ALA A 113 -16.18 7.33 7.77
N ALA A 114 -15.14 8.16 7.76
CA ALA A 114 -15.31 9.55 7.46
C ALA A 114 -15.75 9.58 5.99
N GLU A 115 -17.06 9.69 5.73
CA GLU A 115 -17.59 9.90 4.38
C GLU A 115 -16.79 11.05 3.76
N ALA A 116 -16.02 10.75 2.70
CA ALA A 116 -15.22 11.75 2.02
C ALA A 116 -16.13 12.63 1.15
N SER A 117 -16.88 13.54 1.79
CA SER A 117 -17.67 14.57 1.10
C SER A 117 -16.82 15.74 0.56
N ASP A 118 -15.50 15.63 0.69
CA ASP A 118 -14.53 16.70 0.50
C ASP A 118 -13.57 16.40 -0.64
N ASP A 119 -12.64 17.32 -0.88
CA ASP A 119 -11.66 17.23 -1.98
C ASP A 119 -10.85 15.92 -1.96
N ILE A 120 -10.52 15.36 -0.79
CA ILE A 120 -9.84 14.06 -0.69
C ILE A 120 -10.65 12.92 -1.30
N GLY A 121 -11.99 12.98 -1.22
CA GLY A 121 -12.89 11.98 -1.80
C GLY A 121 -12.83 11.98 -3.32
N VAL A 122 -12.64 13.16 -3.93
CA VAL A 122 -12.41 13.27 -5.39
C VAL A 122 -11.10 12.58 -5.78
N PHE A 123 -10.05 12.73 -4.98
CA PHE A 123 -8.76 12.09 -5.24
C PHE A 123 -8.81 10.58 -5.03
N LEU A 124 -9.48 10.10 -3.98
CA LEU A 124 -9.68 8.68 -3.72
C LEU A 124 -10.50 8.01 -4.84
N ALA A 125 -11.57 8.66 -5.31
CA ALA A 125 -12.40 8.15 -6.39
C ALA A 125 -11.72 8.12 -7.76
N ALA A 126 -10.61 8.86 -7.95
CA ALA A 126 -9.82 8.80 -9.17
C ALA A 126 -8.86 7.62 -9.23
N LEU A 127 -8.59 6.95 -8.09
CA LEU A 127 -7.68 5.81 -8.05
C LEU A 127 -8.27 4.61 -8.79
N GLY A 128 -7.48 4.00 -9.67
CA GLY A 128 -7.89 2.95 -10.60
C GLY A 128 -8.52 3.47 -11.90
N GLU A 129 -8.76 4.78 -12.00
CA GLU A 129 -9.42 5.39 -13.16
C GLU A 129 -8.39 6.01 -14.13
N GLY A 130 -8.74 6.03 -15.42
CA GLY A 130 -7.91 6.66 -16.44
C GLY A 130 -8.02 8.18 -16.46
N ILE A 131 -7.02 8.86 -17.02
CA ILE A 131 -6.96 10.35 -17.09
C ILE A 131 -8.18 11.01 -17.76
N TYR A 132 -8.81 10.32 -18.72
CA TYR A 132 -9.98 10.83 -19.47
C TYR A 132 -11.32 10.32 -18.91
N SER A 133 -11.32 9.69 -17.75
CA SER A 133 -12.55 9.29 -17.03
C SER A 133 -13.26 10.50 -16.40
N GLU A 134 -14.48 10.30 -15.92
CA GLU A 134 -15.19 11.34 -15.15
C GLU A 134 -14.42 11.75 -13.89
N ALA A 135 -13.77 10.77 -13.23
CA ALA A 135 -12.95 11.00 -12.04
C ALA A 135 -11.66 11.76 -12.36
N GLY A 136 -10.97 11.42 -13.45
CA GLY A 136 -9.79 12.15 -13.93
C GLY A 136 -10.11 13.62 -14.24
N PHE A 137 -11.26 13.89 -14.87
CA PHE A 137 -11.72 15.26 -15.08
C PHE A 137 -12.14 15.97 -13.78
N ALA A 138 -12.58 15.25 -12.76
CA ALA A 138 -12.87 15.82 -11.45
C ALA A 138 -11.61 16.31 -10.76
N VAL A 139 -10.52 15.52 -10.80
CA VAL A 139 -9.19 15.93 -10.33
C VAL A 139 -8.73 17.19 -11.05
N GLN A 140 -8.83 17.25 -12.39
CA GLN A 140 -8.44 18.44 -13.15
C GLN A 140 -9.27 19.69 -12.78
N ARG A 141 -10.58 19.56 -12.53
CA ARG A 141 -11.41 20.70 -12.10
C ARG A 141 -10.96 21.26 -10.76
N LEU A 142 -10.47 20.39 -9.88
CA LEU A 142 -10.06 20.75 -8.54
C LEU A 142 -8.62 21.30 -8.52
N ALA A 143 -7.69 20.58 -9.14
CA ALA A 143 -6.28 20.96 -9.24
C ALA A 143 -6.02 22.10 -10.23
N GLY A 144 -6.96 22.39 -11.11
CA GLY A 144 -6.89 23.49 -12.06
C GLY A 144 -6.52 23.08 -13.49
N PRO A 145 -6.60 24.02 -14.44
CA PRO A 145 -6.55 23.70 -15.87
C PRO A 145 -5.12 23.51 -16.41
N THR A 146 -4.10 23.99 -15.69
CA THR A 146 -2.71 23.99 -16.15
C THR A 146 -1.96 22.82 -15.53
N PHE A 147 -1.39 21.97 -16.38
CA PHE A 147 -0.58 20.84 -15.93
C PHE A 147 0.64 20.61 -16.83
N THR A 148 1.62 19.93 -16.27
CA THR A 148 2.75 19.33 -16.99
C THR A 148 2.61 17.82 -16.99
N GLN A 149 3.21 17.20 -18.00
CA GLN A 149 3.24 15.75 -18.15
C GLN A 149 4.69 15.29 -18.24
N ASP A 150 5.09 14.41 -17.33
CA ASP A 150 6.39 13.76 -17.32
C ASP A 150 6.18 12.24 -17.41
N THR A 151 6.84 11.57 -18.35
CA THR A 151 6.84 10.10 -18.45
C THR A 151 8.20 9.59 -18.02
N MET A 152 8.20 8.72 -17.03
CA MET A 152 9.41 8.10 -16.49
C MET A 152 9.92 7.00 -17.44
N PRO A 153 11.23 6.69 -17.43
CA PRO A 153 11.80 5.62 -18.27
C PRO A 153 11.11 4.26 -18.09
N GLU A 154 10.58 4.00 -16.90
CA GLU A 154 9.88 2.76 -16.52
C GLU A 154 8.45 2.67 -17.07
N GLY A 155 7.90 3.77 -17.59
CA GLY A 155 6.56 3.83 -18.19
C GLY A 155 5.57 4.69 -17.40
N ASP A 156 5.86 4.99 -16.14
CA ASP A 156 4.99 5.76 -15.26
C ASP A 156 4.75 7.16 -15.81
N LEU A 157 3.50 7.61 -15.69
CA LEU A 157 3.04 8.88 -16.20
C LEU A 157 2.66 9.78 -15.03
N PHE A 158 3.40 10.86 -14.84
CA PHE A 158 3.08 11.90 -13.87
C PHE A 158 2.38 13.08 -14.55
N ILE A 159 1.17 13.39 -14.08
CA ILE A 159 0.47 14.63 -14.41
C ILE A 159 0.53 15.55 -13.20
N THR A 160 1.25 16.66 -13.32
CA THR A 160 1.45 17.61 -12.23
C THR A 160 0.71 18.90 -12.52
N PHE A 161 -0.05 19.40 -11.54
CA PHE A 161 -0.76 20.68 -11.54
C PHE A 161 -0.03 21.65 -10.59
N PRO A 162 0.96 22.44 -11.07
CA PRO A 162 1.86 23.18 -10.18
C PRO A 162 1.11 24.17 -9.27
N GLU A 163 0.20 24.97 -9.84
CA GLU A 163 -0.60 25.95 -9.10
C GLU A 163 -1.68 25.30 -8.21
N GLY A 164 -2.06 24.07 -8.55
CA GLY A 164 -3.05 23.29 -7.82
C GLY A 164 -2.50 22.59 -6.60
N GLY A 165 -1.18 22.47 -6.47
CA GLY A 165 -0.58 21.67 -5.40
C GLY A 165 -0.86 20.17 -5.52
N VAL A 166 -1.04 19.65 -6.75
CA VAL A 166 -1.43 18.25 -6.99
C VAL A 166 -0.53 17.59 -8.04
N SER A 167 -0.17 16.33 -7.83
CA SER A 167 0.41 15.47 -8.85
C SER A 167 -0.30 14.12 -8.85
N VAL A 168 -0.49 13.50 -10.00
CA VAL A 168 -1.09 12.18 -10.14
C VAL A 168 -0.10 11.26 -10.83
N ASN A 169 0.17 10.10 -10.23
CA ASN A 169 0.91 9.02 -10.86
C ASN A 169 -0.08 8.07 -11.53
N TYR A 170 0.17 7.76 -12.80
CA TYR A 170 -0.55 6.75 -13.56
C TYR A 170 0.41 5.65 -14.00
N GLU A 171 -0.04 4.40 -13.89
CA GLU A 171 0.74 3.21 -14.26
C GLU A 171 -0.02 2.33 -15.26
N GLY A 172 0.72 1.46 -15.96
CA GLY A 172 0.19 0.48 -16.91
C GLY A 172 0.11 0.95 -18.36
N ASP A 173 -0.11 0.00 -19.27
CA ASP A 173 -0.25 0.24 -20.71
C ASP A 173 -1.51 1.06 -21.05
N GLU A 174 -2.56 0.90 -20.25
CA GLU A 174 -3.73 1.77 -20.18
C GLU A 174 -3.64 2.58 -18.88
N PRO A 175 -3.07 3.80 -18.89
CA PRO A 175 -2.66 4.48 -17.67
C PRO A 175 -3.82 4.72 -16.70
N GLN A 176 -3.75 4.11 -15.52
CA GLN A 176 -4.70 4.24 -14.41
C GLN A 176 -4.03 4.94 -13.22
N ALA A 177 -4.75 5.84 -12.55
CA ALA A 177 -4.18 6.56 -11.43
C ALA A 177 -3.93 5.61 -10.25
N VAL A 178 -2.68 5.50 -9.81
CA VAL A 178 -2.29 4.67 -8.66
C VAL A 178 -2.02 5.51 -7.41
N ALA A 179 -1.69 6.79 -7.59
CA ALA A 179 -1.47 7.71 -6.49
C ALA A 179 -1.81 9.16 -6.87
N VAL A 180 -2.37 9.90 -5.92
CA VAL A 180 -2.58 11.35 -6.01
C VAL A 180 -1.85 12.02 -4.85
N PHE A 181 -0.84 12.82 -5.17
CA PHE A 181 -0.04 13.59 -4.24
C PHE A 181 -0.62 15.00 -4.10
N VAL A 182 -0.92 15.40 -2.87
CA VAL A 182 -1.46 16.73 -2.53
C VAL A 182 -0.47 17.42 -1.60
N PHE A 183 0.14 18.49 -2.08
CA PHE A 183 1.20 19.20 -1.38
C PHE A 183 0.61 20.22 -0.42
N ILE A 184 0.80 20.02 0.89
CA ILE A 184 0.34 20.96 1.93
C ILE A 184 1.35 22.10 2.11
N GLN A 185 2.63 21.79 1.87
CA GLN A 185 3.71 22.77 1.82
C GLN A 185 4.26 22.85 0.39
N PRO A 186 4.66 24.04 -0.08
CA PRO A 186 5.17 24.19 -1.43
C PRO A 186 6.54 23.51 -1.58
N THR A 187 6.83 23.08 -2.80
CA THR A 187 8.13 22.57 -3.23
C THR A 187 8.73 23.49 -4.31
N GLU A 188 9.90 23.16 -4.84
CA GLU A 188 10.48 23.90 -5.96
C GLU A 188 9.67 23.75 -7.26
N ARG A 189 8.83 22.71 -7.37
CA ARG A 189 8.10 22.35 -8.61
C ARG A 189 6.59 22.59 -8.53
N VAL A 190 6.05 22.66 -7.32
CA VAL A 190 4.60 22.61 -7.05
C VAL A 190 4.28 23.53 -5.88
N ASP A 191 3.27 24.38 -6.02
CA ASP A 191 2.78 25.24 -4.94
C ASP A 191 2.06 24.43 -3.86
N ALA A 192 1.72 25.05 -2.73
CA ALA A 192 0.84 24.43 -1.77
C ALA A 192 -0.59 24.36 -2.32
N TYR A 193 -1.31 23.30 -1.96
CA TYR A 193 -2.73 23.12 -2.24
C TYR A 193 -3.50 24.36 -1.76
N PRO A 194 -4.33 25.01 -2.59
CA PRO A 194 -4.90 26.32 -2.25
C PRO A 194 -5.81 26.34 -1.02
N ALA A 195 -6.43 25.20 -0.68
CA ALA A 195 -7.39 25.08 0.40
C ALA A 195 -7.12 23.84 1.28
N PRO A 196 -5.96 23.78 1.97
CA PRO A 196 -5.54 22.56 2.68
C PRO A 196 -6.51 22.17 3.79
N ASP A 197 -7.13 23.13 4.47
CA ASP A 197 -8.12 22.87 5.52
C ASP A 197 -9.51 22.44 5.00
N GLN A 198 -9.71 22.41 3.66
CA GLN A 198 -10.90 21.88 3.00
C GLN A 198 -10.64 20.49 2.40
N LEU A 199 -9.39 20.02 2.44
CA LEU A 199 -9.01 18.75 1.84
C LEU A 199 -9.71 17.57 2.52
N ILE A 200 -9.72 17.58 3.86
CA ILE A 200 -10.28 16.54 4.72
C ILE A 200 -11.14 17.23 5.79
N SER A 201 -12.45 16.98 5.79
CA SER A 201 -13.38 17.56 6.76
C SER A 201 -12.95 17.24 8.19
N GLY A 202 -12.99 18.24 9.05
CA GLY A 202 -12.66 18.07 10.46
C GLY A 202 -11.15 18.07 10.77
N LEU A 203 -10.27 18.17 9.77
CA LEU A 203 -8.83 18.22 9.96
C LEU A 203 -8.21 19.49 9.35
N ARG A 204 -7.58 20.32 10.18
CA ARG A 204 -6.93 21.57 9.73
C ARG A 204 -5.50 21.33 9.27
N LEU A 205 -5.35 20.81 8.06
CA LEU A 205 -4.06 20.39 7.50
C LEU A 205 -2.98 21.48 7.46
N SER A 206 -3.36 22.77 7.38
CA SER A 206 -2.40 23.88 7.42
C SER A 206 -1.59 23.95 8.72
N THR A 207 -2.10 23.33 9.80
CA THR A 207 -1.48 23.33 11.12
C THR A 207 -1.37 21.95 11.76
N ALA A 208 -1.97 20.93 11.14
CA ALA A 208 -2.00 19.58 11.68
C ALA A 208 -0.59 18.99 11.76
N GLY A 209 -0.29 18.39 12.91
CA GLY A 209 0.84 17.49 13.10
C GLY A 209 0.36 16.04 13.21
N ARG A 210 1.33 15.15 13.43
CA ARG A 210 1.11 13.70 13.54
C ARG A 210 0.01 13.30 14.54
N ALA A 211 -0.03 13.99 15.69
CA ALA A 211 -1.02 13.71 16.73
C ALA A 211 -2.45 14.07 16.29
N ASP A 212 -2.63 15.17 15.55
CA ASP A 212 -3.94 15.59 15.06
C ASP A 212 -4.47 14.61 14.00
N VAL A 213 -3.58 14.13 13.13
CA VAL A 213 -3.91 13.12 12.11
C VAL A 213 -4.31 11.79 12.79
N ALA A 214 -3.55 11.34 13.78
CA ALA A 214 -3.87 10.12 14.53
C ALA A 214 -5.16 10.27 15.38
N GLU A 215 -5.44 11.45 15.93
CA GLU A 215 -6.72 11.71 16.61
C GLU A 215 -7.90 11.62 15.63
N HIS A 216 -7.70 12.04 14.37
CA HIS A 216 -8.72 12.01 13.34
C HIS A 216 -8.98 10.60 12.77
N PHE A 217 -7.92 9.87 12.41
CA PHE A 217 -8.01 8.59 11.71
C PHE A 217 -7.82 7.36 12.60
N GLY A 218 -7.37 7.53 13.85
CA GLY A 218 -7.08 6.42 14.76
C GLY A 218 -5.65 5.90 14.65
N GLU A 219 -5.49 4.57 14.73
CA GLU A 219 -4.18 3.93 14.66
C GLU A 219 -3.77 3.75 13.18
N PRO A 220 -2.56 4.18 12.78
CA PRO A 220 -2.09 3.99 11.41
C PRO A 220 -1.85 2.52 11.09
N ALA A 221 -2.23 2.10 9.89
CA ALA A 221 -1.90 0.79 9.34
C ALA A 221 -0.39 0.59 9.19
N ARG A 222 0.35 1.68 8.94
CA ARG A 222 1.82 1.68 8.90
C ARG A 222 2.36 3.03 9.36
N SER A 223 3.44 3.01 10.13
CA SER A 223 4.14 4.21 10.57
C SER A 223 5.62 4.14 10.24
N GLY A 224 6.17 5.27 9.81
CA GLY A 224 7.61 5.49 9.65
C GLY A 224 8.12 6.64 10.52
N GLY A 225 9.41 6.92 10.39
CA GLY A 225 10.03 8.05 11.08
C GLY A 225 9.42 9.40 10.71
N ALA A 226 9.04 9.57 9.43
CA ALA A 226 8.51 10.82 8.88
C ALA A 226 7.13 10.67 8.24
N PHE A 227 6.43 9.55 8.44
CA PHE A 227 5.12 9.33 7.83
C PHE A 227 4.20 8.43 8.64
N ASP A 228 2.92 8.48 8.30
CA ASP A 228 1.88 7.51 8.67
C ASP A 228 1.03 7.14 7.46
N VAL A 229 0.50 5.93 7.44
CA VAL A 229 -0.45 5.43 6.44
C VAL A 229 -1.69 4.95 7.17
N PHE A 230 -2.86 5.38 6.71
CA PHE A 230 -4.16 4.97 7.23
C PHE A 230 -4.96 4.30 6.12
N ALA A 231 -5.63 3.21 6.46
CA ALA A 231 -6.65 2.65 5.58
C ALA A 231 -7.89 3.55 5.63
N VAL A 232 -8.46 3.83 4.46
CA VAL A 232 -9.71 4.58 4.30
C VAL A 232 -10.51 3.83 3.25
N ASP A 233 -11.56 3.14 3.69
CA ASP A 233 -12.31 2.18 2.88
C ASP A 233 -11.39 1.13 2.24
N ASP A 234 -11.45 0.96 0.92
CA ASP A 234 -10.62 0.05 0.12
C ASP A 234 -9.36 0.76 -0.45
N ARG A 235 -8.93 1.86 0.17
CA ARG A 235 -7.81 2.72 -0.26
C ARG A 235 -6.94 3.13 0.93
N PHE A 236 -5.88 3.89 0.64
CA PHE A 236 -4.94 4.35 1.65
C PHE A 236 -4.68 5.85 1.55
N LEU A 237 -4.51 6.48 2.72
CA LEU A 237 -3.97 7.84 2.85
C LEU A 237 -2.61 7.78 3.54
N HIS A 238 -1.59 8.27 2.85
CA HIS A 238 -0.25 8.47 3.39
C HIS A 238 -0.04 9.94 3.74
N PHE A 239 0.35 10.21 4.98
CA PHE A 239 0.64 11.54 5.50
C PHE A 239 2.14 11.65 5.74
N GLU A 240 2.80 12.55 5.02
CA GLU A 240 4.23 12.79 5.15
C GLU A 240 4.49 14.10 5.91
N TYR A 241 5.40 14.04 6.88
CA TYR A 241 5.74 15.15 7.77
C TYR A 241 7.13 15.71 7.49
N SER A 242 7.32 17.00 7.73
CA SER A 242 8.62 17.65 7.72
C SER A 242 9.44 17.26 8.95
N SER A 243 10.73 17.59 8.97
CA SER A 243 11.58 17.42 10.16
C SER A 243 11.12 18.26 11.36
N GLU A 244 10.27 19.27 11.14
CA GLU A 244 9.66 20.08 12.20
C GLU A 244 8.32 19.49 12.67
N GLY A 245 7.91 18.33 12.14
CA GLY A 245 6.69 17.62 12.50
C GLY A 245 5.41 18.19 11.88
N GLN A 246 5.54 19.14 10.95
CA GLN A 246 4.41 19.70 10.21
C GLN A 246 4.05 18.81 9.03
N LEU A 247 2.75 18.66 8.75
CA LEU A 247 2.33 17.96 7.54
C LEU A 247 2.82 18.70 6.29
N LYS A 248 3.46 17.97 5.38
CA LYS A 248 3.95 18.52 4.10
C LYS A 248 3.21 17.97 2.88
N MET A 249 2.71 16.74 2.95
CA MET A 249 2.05 16.09 1.83
C MET A 249 1.04 15.06 2.33
N VAL A 250 -0.07 14.96 1.61
CA VAL A 250 -1.03 13.86 1.71
C VAL A 250 -1.03 13.12 0.38
N THR A 251 -0.92 11.80 0.40
CA THR A 251 -1.01 10.96 -0.79
C THR A 251 -2.20 10.03 -0.66
N ALA A 252 -3.15 10.10 -1.59
CA ALA A 252 -4.16 9.06 -1.78
C ALA A 252 -3.57 7.96 -2.66
N MET A 253 -3.70 6.70 -2.27
CA MET A 253 -3.05 5.57 -2.94
C MET A 253 -4.03 4.42 -3.18
N LEU A 254 -3.93 3.81 -4.37
CA LEU A 254 -4.76 2.68 -4.77
C LEU A 254 -4.45 1.44 -3.95
N SER A 255 -3.16 1.18 -3.75
CA SER A 255 -2.62 0.13 -2.88
C SER A 255 -1.71 0.75 -1.82
N GLY A 256 -1.66 0.12 -0.64
CA GLY A 256 -0.78 0.57 0.42
C GLY A 256 0.67 0.20 0.09
N PRO A 257 1.68 0.95 0.58
CA PRO A 257 3.06 0.56 0.39
C PRO A 257 3.33 -0.77 1.10
N GLY A 258 3.50 -1.83 0.30
CA GLY A 258 3.72 -3.21 0.77
C GLY A 258 2.45 -3.96 1.20
N PHE A 259 1.27 -3.61 0.66
CA PHE A 259 0.00 -4.34 0.83
C PHE A 259 -0.46 -4.96 -0.49
#